data_AF-A0AAV5S7B3-F1
#
_entry.id   AF-A0AAV5S7B3-F1
#
_cell.length_a   1.000
_cell.length_b   1.000
_cell.length_c   1.000
_cell.angle_alpha   90.00
_cell.angle_beta   90.00
_cell.angle_gamma   90.00
#
_symmetry.space_group_name_H-M   'P 1'
#
loop_
_entity.id
_entity.type
_entity.pdbx_description
1 polymer ?
#
loop_
_entity_poly.entity_id
_entity_poly.type
_entity_poly.pdbx_seq_one_letter_code
_entity_poly.pdbx_strand_id
1 'polypeptide(L)'
;MVENVSMLTAKKKSANGRAQKPAINPNYKTVLCKHFDKGGSGQCTHVNCDFIHPTDPQYAAYMAQKSSTAPLQTHLANGRTPELVDIAVANGCTREEWLALKAKISECFDEIEKLVHQLTFC
;
A
#
# COMPACT_ATOMS: atom_id res chain seq x y z
N MET A 1 -64.63 -4.14 0.74
CA MET A 1 -64.75 -2.87 0.00
C MET A 1 -63.46 -2.68 -0.76
N VAL A 2 -63.57 -2.93 -2.07
CA VAL A 2 -62.75 -2.55 -3.22
C VAL A 2 -61.28 -2.16 -3.03
N GLU A 3 -60.42 -2.91 -3.71
CA GLU A 3 -59.09 -2.53 -4.19
C GLU A 3 -59.15 -1.21 -4.96
N ASN A 4 -58.07 -0.39 -4.91
CA ASN A 4 -57.72 0.50 -6.01
C ASN A 4 -56.23 0.83 -6.01
N VAL A 5 -55.52 0.04 -6.82
CA VAL A 5 -54.28 0.41 -7.49
C VAL A 5 -54.57 1.65 -8.36
N SER A 6 -53.72 2.67 -8.29
CA SER A 6 -53.69 3.73 -9.30
C SER A 6 -52.24 4.05 -9.66
N MET A 7 -51.82 3.41 -10.74
CA MET A 7 -50.65 3.77 -11.52
C MET A 7 -50.98 4.92 -12.49
N LEU A 8 -49.94 5.69 -12.83
CA LEU A 8 -49.76 6.51 -14.04
C LEU A 8 -50.39 7.91 -14.09
N THR A 9 -49.57 8.92 -13.83
CA THR A 9 -49.43 10.00 -14.81
C THR A 9 -47.97 10.10 -15.25
N ALA A 10 -47.69 9.53 -16.42
CA ALA A 10 -46.40 9.62 -17.09
C ALA A 10 -46.19 11.05 -17.61
N LYS A 11 -45.49 11.89 -16.85
CA LYS A 11 -44.93 13.15 -17.35
C LYS A 11 -43.57 12.84 -17.97
N LYS A 12 -43.55 12.52 -19.28
CA LYS A 12 -42.32 12.46 -20.07
C LYS A 12 -41.67 13.86 -20.07
N LYS A 13 -40.61 14.04 -19.27
CA LYS A 13 -39.61 15.09 -19.51
C LYS A 13 -38.35 14.44 -20.07
N SER A 14 -38.01 14.94 -21.25
CA SER A 14 -36.94 14.51 -22.12
C SER A 14 -35.56 14.90 -21.57
N ALA A 15 -34.59 14.04 -21.91
CA ALA A 15 -33.15 14.26 -22.02
C ALA A 15 -32.30 14.47 -20.73
N ASN A 16 -31.56 13.40 -20.42
CA ASN A 16 -30.20 13.39 -19.86
C ASN A 16 -30.01 13.75 -18.37
N GLY A 17 -30.71 13.04 -17.48
CA GLY A 17 -30.35 12.95 -16.08
C GLY A 17 -29.49 11.73 -15.81
N ARG A 18 -28.19 11.75 -16.15
CA ARG A 18 -27.25 10.86 -15.43
C ARG A 18 -27.28 11.31 -13.99
N ALA A 19 -27.91 10.51 -13.12
CA ALA A 19 -27.75 10.62 -11.69
C ALA A 19 -26.25 10.54 -11.39
N GLN A 20 -25.61 11.69 -11.27
CA GLN A 20 -24.24 11.79 -10.80
C GLN A 20 -24.30 11.38 -9.34
N LYS A 21 -24.04 10.10 -9.07
CA LYS A 21 -23.67 9.63 -7.74
C LYS A 21 -22.61 10.62 -7.25
N PRO A 22 -22.80 11.30 -6.09
CA PRO A 22 -21.82 12.27 -5.63
C PRO A 22 -20.46 11.59 -5.68
N ALA A 23 -19.51 12.21 -6.38
CA ALA A 23 -18.17 11.68 -6.55
C ALA A 23 -17.51 11.69 -5.17
N ILE A 24 -17.73 10.62 -4.39
CA ILE A 24 -17.03 10.39 -3.14
C ILE A 24 -15.58 10.24 -3.53
N ASN A 25 -14.75 11.21 -3.13
CA ASN A 25 -13.33 11.15 -3.35
C ASN A 25 -12.81 9.85 -2.68
N PRO A 26 -12.28 8.88 -3.45
CA PRO A 26 -11.81 7.62 -2.88
C PRO A 26 -10.61 7.81 -1.94
N ASN A 27 -9.96 8.98 -2.01
CA ASN A 27 -8.82 9.35 -1.19
C ASN A 27 -9.20 10.17 0.06
N TYR A 28 -10.51 10.31 0.35
CA TYR A 28 -10.95 11.02 1.54
C TYR A 28 -10.61 10.21 2.80
N LYS A 29 -9.88 10.84 3.73
CA LYS A 29 -9.48 10.28 5.03
C LYS A 29 -8.76 8.92 4.93
N THR A 30 -7.83 8.82 3.98
CA THR A 30 -6.98 7.63 3.82
C THR A 30 -5.59 7.79 4.47
N VAL A 31 -5.10 9.03 4.63
CA VAL A 31 -3.78 9.32 5.22
C VAL A 31 -3.88 10.34 6.36
N LEU A 32 -2.94 10.27 7.31
CA LEU A 32 -2.90 11.17 8.47
C LEU A 32 -2.58 12.61 8.09
N CYS A 33 -3.26 13.56 8.71
CA CYS A 33 -2.97 14.97 8.56
C CYS A 33 -1.58 15.33 9.09
N LYS A 34 -0.79 16.05 8.30
CA LYS A 34 0.58 16.47 8.64
C LYS A 34 0.71 17.21 9.98
N HIS A 35 -0.32 17.96 10.39
CA HIS A 35 -0.30 18.68 11.66
C HIS A 35 -0.41 17.75 12.88
N PHE A 36 -0.91 16.53 12.68
CA PHE A 36 -1.02 15.49 13.69
C PHE A 36 0.02 14.38 13.53
N ASP A 37 0.93 14.50 12.56
CA ASP A 37 2.08 13.61 12.44
C ASP A 37 3.21 14.04 13.39
N LYS A 38 4.26 13.23 13.50
CA LYS A 38 5.39 13.50 14.40
C LYS A 38 6.04 14.86 14.06
N GLY A 39 6.07 15.77 15.02
CA GLY A 39 6.60 17.13 14.84
C GLY A 39 5.58 18.16 14.31
N GLY A 40 4.31 17.77 14.12
CA GLY A 40 3.24 18.69 13.80
C GLY A 40 2.71 19.48 15.01
N SER A 41 1.93 20.53 14.73
CA SER A 41 1.39 21.43 15.74
C SER A 41 0.32 20.83 16.66
N GLY A 42 -0.18 19.63 16.37
CA GLY A 42 -1.28 18.98 17.10
C GLY A 42 -2.66 19.61 16.87
N GLN A 43 -2.76 20.59 15.96
CA GLN A 43 -4.00 21.27 15.62
C GLN A 43 -4.05 21.56 14.12
N CYS A 44 -5.18 21.25 13.49
CA CYS A 44 -5.44 21.56 12.09
C CYS A 44 -6.40 22.75 11.99
N THR A 45 -6.09 23.72 11.12
CA THR A 45 -6.91 24.91 10.88
C THR A 45 -8.06 24.67 9.91
N HIS A 46 -8.07 23.52 9.21
CA HIS A 46 -9.07 23.22 8.18
C HIS A 46 -10.26 22.50 8.80
N VAL A 47 -11.45 23.13 8.70
CA VAL A 47 -12.71 22.58 9.24
C VAL A 47 -13.11 21.29 8.52
N ASN A 48 -12.94 21.25 7.19
CA ASN A 48 -13.22 20.07 6.36
C ASN A 48 -11.92 19.48 5.84
N CYS A 49 -11.07 18.98 6.75
CA CYS A 49 -9.81 18.36 6.35
C CYS A 49 -10.07 17.00 5.68
N ASP A 50 -9.51 16.84 4.47
CA ASP A 50 -9.56 15.58 3.71
C ASP A 50 -8.66 14.48 4.30
N PHE A 51 -7.85 14.83 5.31
CA PHE A 51 -6.91 13.94 5.98
C PHE A 51 -7.46 13.47 7.34
N ILE A 52 -6.88 12.39 7.87
CA ILE A 52 -7.29 11.80 9.15
C ILE A 52 -6.76 12.65 10.32
N HIS A 53 -7.64 12.98 11.25
CA HIS A 53 -7.36 13.57 12.56
C HIS A 53 -7.56 12.55 13.69
N PRO A 54 -7.01 12.76 14.90
CA PRO A 54 -7.22 11.87 16.05
C PRO A 54 -8.68 11.66 16.47
N THR A 55 -9.56 12.60 16.10
CA THR A 55 -11.00 12.54 16.36
C THR A 55 -11.77 11.74 15.30
N ASP A 56 -11.13 11.40 14.18
CA ASP A 56 -11.79 10.68 13.11
C ASP A 56 -11.86 9.17 13.39
N PRO A 57 -12.92 8.47 12.97
CA PRO A 57 -13.06 7.04 13.19
C PRO A 57 -11.97 6.21 12.49
N GLN A 58 -11.40 6.71 11.40
CA GLN A 58 -10.32 6.06 10.64
C GLN A 58 -8.98 6.09 11.39
N TYR A 59 -8.82 6.92 12.43
CA TYR A 59 -7.54 7.11 13.11
C TYR A 59 -7.00 5.84 13.76
N ALA A 60 -7.86 5.08 14.45
CA ALA A 60 -7.44 3.84 15.10
C ALA A 60 -6.95 2.80 14.07
N ALA A 61 -7.66 2.66 12.95
CA ALA A 61 -7.27 1.78 11.85
C ALA A 61 -5.96 2.24 11.19
N TYR A 62 -5.81 3.54 10.94
CA TYR A 62 -4.56 4.10 10.42
C TYR A 62 -3.38 3.85 11.36
N MET A 63 -3.56 4.02 12.67
CA MET A 63 -2.50 3.76 13.65
C MET A 63 -2.15 2.28 13.77
N ALA A 64 -3.15 1.40 13.75
CA ALA A 64 -2.92 -0.05 13.69
C ALA A 64 -2.16 -0.46 12.42
N GLN A 65 -2.47 0.16 11.28
CA GLN A 65 -1.73 -0.05 10.03
C GLN A 65 -0.31 0.52 10.11
N LYS A 66 -0.12 1.73 10.65
CA LYS A 66 1.19 2.37 10.81
C LYS A 66 2.11 1.59 11.75
N SER A 67 1.57 0.93 12.77
CA SER A 67 2.32 0.00 13.62
C SER A 67 2.57 -1.36 12.97
N SER A 68 1.75 -1.75 11.99
CA SER A 68 1.92 -2.99 11.22
C SER A 68 2.84 -2.82 10.02
N THR A 69 2.95 -1.60 9.48
CA THR A 69 4.10 -1.16 8.70
C THR A 69 5.25 -0.89 9.65
N ALA A 70 5.78 -1.94 10.27
CA ALA A 70 7.21 -2.05 10.44
C ALA A 70 7.75 -2.54 9.09
N PRO A 71 8.09 -1.66 8.13
CA PRO A 71 8.75 -2.14 6.94
C PRO A 71 10.16 -2.52 7.39
N LEU A 72 10.53 -3.80 7.37
CA LEU A 72 11.93 -4.23 7.48
C LEU A 72 12.72 -3.86 8.75
N GLN A 73 12.24 -3.05 9.69
CA GLN A 73 13.10 -2.51 10.76
C GLN A 73 13.37 -3.53 11.89
N THR A 74 12.48 -4.51 12.10
CA THR A 74 12.67 -5.56 13.12
C THR A 74 13.82 -6.52 12.78
N HIS A 75 14.26 -6.55 11.52
CA HIS A 75 15.47 -7.26 11.10
C HIS A 75 16.75 -6.46 11.42
N LEU A 76 16.67 -5.13 11.41
CA LEU A 76 17.83 -4.26 11.68
C LEU A 76 18.18 -4.18 13.17
N ALA A 77 17.19 -4.26 14.06
CA ALA A 77 17.41 -4.22 15.51
C ALA A 77 18.09 -5.48 16.07
N ASN A 78 18.03 -6.60 15.33
CA ASN A 78 18.61 -7.89 15.74
C ASN A 78 19.84 -8.30 14.93
N GLY A 79 20.37 -7.42 14.06
CA GLY A 79 21.53 -7.74 13.20
C GLY A 79 21.30 -8.92 12.25
N ARG A 80 20.08 -9.43 12.14
CA ARG A 80 19.69 -10.45 11.18
C ARG A 80 19.03 -9.75 10.00
N THR A 81 19.84 -9.42 9.00
CA THR A 81 19.32 -9.24 7.63
C THR A 81 18.32 -10.37 7.39
N PRO A 82 17.10 -10.11 6.85
CA PRO A 82 16.31 -11.22 6.34
C PRO A 82 17.25 -11.90 5.33
N GLU A 83 17.59 -13.19 5.54
CA GLU A 83 18.30 -13.86 4.47
C GLU A 83 17.38 -13.68 3.26
N LEU A 84 17.95 -13.34 2.11
CA LEU A 84 17.20 -13.21 0.86
C LEU A 84 16.29 -14.43 0.60
N VAL A 85 16.57 -15.57 1.24
CA VAL A 85 15.72 -16.75 1.37
C VAL A 85 14.33 -16.49 1.97
N ASP A 86 14.21 -15.69 3.02
CA ASP A 86 12.94 -15.42 3.72
C ASP A 86 12.03 -14.54 2.85
N ILE A 87 12.63 -13.59 2.11
CA ILE A 87 11.92 -12.77 1.12
C ILE A 87 11.50 -13.63 -0.07
N ALA A 88 12.36 -14.54 -0.53
CA ALA A 88 12.03 -15.45 -1.63
C ALA A 88 10.89 -16.43 -1.26
N VAL A 89 10.92 -16.98 -0.04
CA VAL A 89 9.86 -17.85 0.49
C VAL A 89 8.54 -17.11 0.66
N ALA A 90 8.57 -15.85 1.12
CA ALA A 90 7.37 -15.00 1.20
C ALA A 90 6.74 -14.70 -0.18
N ASN A 91 7.51 -14.81 -1.27
CA ASN A 91 7.05 -14.63 -2.65
C ASN A 91 6.73 -15.96 -3.36
N GLY A 92 6.63 -17.07 -2.63
CA GLY A 92 6.21 -18.37 -3.16
C GLY A 92 7.34 -19.19 -3.80
N CYS A 93 8.60 -18.78 -3.65
CA CYS A 93 9.76 -19.54 -4.10
C CYS A 93 10.19 -20.52 -2.99
N THR A 94 10.45 -21.78 -3.33
CA THR A 94 10.90 -22.75 -2.32
C THR A 94 12.34 -22.46 -1.88
N ARG A 95 12.69 -22.83 -0.65
CA ARG A 95 14.05 -22.64 -0.10
C ARG A 95 15.12 -23.30 -0.97
N GLU A 96 14.80 -24.41 -1.60
CA GLU A 96 15.70 -25.19 -2.46
C GLU A 96 15.96 -24.47 -3.80
N GLU A 97 14.92 -23.90 -4.42
CA GLU A 97 15.05 -23.10 -5.64
C GLU A 97 15.91 -21.86 -5.42
N TRP A 98 15.75 -21.19 -4.28
CA TRP A 98 16.54 -20.01 -3.93
C TRP A 98 18.02 -20.34 -3.73
N LEU A 99 18.33 -21.45 -3.04
CA LEU A 99 19.71 -21.91 -2.87
C LEU A 99 20.36 -22.30 -4.20
N ALA A 100 19.60 -22.96 -5.09
CA ALA A 100 20.08 -23.31 -6.43
C ALA A 100 20.37 -22.05 -7.28
N LEU A 101 19.54 -21.01 -7.18
CA LEU A 101 19.78 -19.73 -7.86
C LEU A 101 21.00 -19.01 -7.29
N LYS A 102 21.15 -18.99 -5.95
CA LYS A 102 22.31 -18.39 -5.26
C LYS A 102 23.62 -19.01 -5.72
N ALA A 103 23.67 -20.34 -5.85
CA ALA A 103 24.84 -21.07 -6.34
C ALA A 103 25.21 -20.69 -7.78
N LYS A 104 24.22 -20.63 -8.68
CA LYS A 104 24.44 -20.21 -10.07
C LYS A 104 24.96 -18.77 -10.18
N ILE A 105 24.44 -17.87 -9.33
CA ILE A 105 24.91 -16.48 -9.30
C ILE A 105 26.37 -16.43 -8.85
N SER A 106 26.78 -17.18 -7.83
CA SER A 106 28.20 -17.20 -7.40
C SER A 106 29.14 -17.72 -8.48
N GLU A 107 28.74 -18.76 -9.23
CA GLU A 107 29.55 -19.28 -10.34
C GLU A 107 29.76 -18.22 -11.44
N CYS A 108 28.72 -17.42 -11.74
CA CYS A 108 28.85 -16.30 -12.68
C CYS A 108 29.81 -15.21 -12.18
N PHE A 109 29.86 -14.94 -10.87
CA PHE A 109 30.79 -13.97 -10.30
C PHE A 109 32.24 -14.44 -10.41
N ASP A 110 32.53 -15.71 -10.11
CA ASP A 110 33.87 -16.30 -10.27
C ASP A 110 34.35 -16.23 -11.73
N GLU A 111 33.44 -16.42 -12.69
CA GLU A 111 33.75 -16.32 -14.12
C GLU A 111 34.04 -14.88 -14.55
N ILE A 112 33.28 -13.91 -14.04
CA ILE A 112 33.53 -12.48 -14.25
C ILE A 112 34.89 -12.08 -13.67
N GLU A 113 35.24 -12.49 -12.45
CA GLU A 113 36.54 -12.17 -11.86
C GLU A 113 37.71 -12.75 -12.66
N LYS A 114 37.57 -13.98 -13.19
CA LYS A 114 38.58 -14.56 -14.09
C LYS A 114 38.75 -13.75 -15.37
N LEU A 115 37.65 -13.32 -15.98
CA LEU A 115 37.68 -12.49 -17.18
C LEU A 115 38.28 -11.12 -16.90
N VAL A 116 37.94 -10.49 -15.77
CA VAL A 116 38.54 -9.23 -15.33
C VAL A 116 40.04 -9.39 -15.15
N HIS A 117 40.51 -10.43 -14.46
CA HIS A 117 41.94 -10.68 -14.33
C HIS A 117 42.63 -10.90 -15.69
N GLN A 118 42.03 -11.64 -16.62
CA GLN A 118 42.61 -11.80 -17.96
C GLN A 118 42.72 -10.47 -18.71
N LEU A 119 41.73 -9.59 -18.59
CA LEU A 119 41.72 -8.29 -19.26
C LEU A 119 42.59 -7.23 -18.56
N THR A 120 42.85 -7.36 -17.26
CA THR A 120 43.64 -6.39 -16.48
C THR A 120 45.15 -6.68 -16.54
N PHE A 121 45.53 -7.90 -16.94
CA PHE A 121 46.93 -8.33 -17.07
C PHE A 121 47.40 -8.49 -18.53
N CYS A 122 46.68 -7.91 -19.50
CA CYS A 122 47.14 -7.71 -20.88
C CYS A 122 47.71 -6.31 -21.10
#